data_AF-A0A1G4K2F3-F1
#
_entry.id   AF-A0A1G4K2F3-F1
#
_cell.length_a   1.000
_cell.length_b   1.000
_cell.length_c   1.000
_cell.angle_alpha   90.00
_cell.angle_beta   90.00
_cell.angle_gamma   90.00
#
_symmetry.space_group_name_H-M   'P 1'
#
loop_
_entity.id
_entity.type
_entity.pdbx_description
1 polymer ?
#
loop_
_entity_poly.entity_id
_entity_poly.type
_entity_poly.pdbx_seq_one_letter_code
_entity_poly.pdbx_strand_id
1 'polypeptide(L)'
;MDATWAWLESFGLVEHYNLVKSELESAIQTAQQSEMSKIYTATALGALVLWLVLRPSTRAKGRKEKRGKGKNKKKSGAAERKPLTLEEQLELVQQRYVSEFKSDLDHLIENFDADSEKQQYQRNYFNEMLLKLVIELDGVDLVDVEGERKKALKIKRKQIIKEIQFDLKRLDSLKRITS
;
A
#
# COMPACT_ATOMS: atom_id res chain seq x y z
N MET A 1 4.16 -18.90 -19.55
CA MET A 1 4.18 -18.52 -18.12
C MET A 1 3.78 -17.07 -18.04
N ASP A 2 2.65 -16.77 -17.41
CA ASP A 2 2.07 -15.42 -17.44
C ASP A 2 2.94 -14.43 -16.66
N ALA A 3 3.00 -13.18 -17.12
CA ALA A 3 3.80 -12.12 -16.50
C ALA A 3 3.44 -11.88 -15.02
N THR A 4 2.24 -12.27 -14.60
CA THR A 4 1.78 -12.25 -13.21
C THR A 4 2.48 -13.28 -12.33
N TRP A 5 2.84 -14.45 -12.88
CA TRP A 5 3.55 -15.51 -12.16
C TRP A 5 5.01 -15.16 -11.91
N ALA A 6 5.69 -14.64 -12.93
CA ALA A 6 7.07 -14.14 -12.78
C ALA A 6 7.15 -12.94 -11.81
N TRP A 7 6.08 -12.13 -11.77
CA TRP A 7 5.95 -11.04 -10.81
C TRP A 7 5.73 -11.57 -9.38
N LEU A 8 4.80 -12.50 -9.16
CA LEU A 8 4.55 -13.12 -7.84
C LEU A 8 5.76 -13.88 -7.27
N GLU A 9 6.50 -14.59 -8.12
CA GLU A 9 7.74 -15.30 -7.74
C GLU A 9 8.83 -14.34 -7.27
N SER A 10 8.93 -13.15 -7.89
CA SER A 10 9.95 -12.16 -7.51
C SER A 10 9.75 -11.58 -6.11
N PHE A 11 8.56 -11.70 -5.52
CA PHE A 11 8.22 -11.20 -4.19
C PHE A 11 8.10 -12.30 -3.12
N GLY A 12 8.37 -13.57 -3.43
CA GLY A 12 8.24 -14.68 -2.47
C GLY A 12 6.81 -14.92 -1.96
N LEU A 13 5.80 -14.35 -2.63
CA LEU A 13 4.37 -14.43 -2.24
C LEU A 13 3.69 -15.73 -2.69
N VAL A 14 4.44 -16.63 -3.31
CA VAL A 14 3.96 -17.90 -3.88
C VAL A 14 3.35 -18.79 -2.81
N GLU A 15 3.95 -18.86 -1.61
CA GLU A 15 3.45 -19.69 -0.52
C GLU A 15 2.10 -19.19 0.02
N HIS A 16 1.93 -17.87 0.14
CA HIS A 16 0.67 -17.28 0.61
C HIS A 16 -0.43 -17.34 -0.46
N TYR A 17 -0.07 -17.20 -1.74
CA TYR A 17 -1.00 -17.40 -2.84
C TYR A 17 -1.55 -18.82 -2.87
N ASN A 18 -0.71 -19.84 -2.68
CA ASN A 18 -1.15 -21.24 -2.71
C ASN A 18 -2.05 -21.59 -1.51
N LEU A 19 -1.76 -21.06 -0.32
CA LEU A 19 -2.59 -21.24 0.87
C LEU A 19 -3.98 -20.63 0.67
N VAL A 20 -4.02 -19.35 0.25
CA VAL A 20 -5.27 -18.62 0.01
C VAL A 20 -6.05 -19.23 -1.15
N LYS A 21 -5.37 -19.70 -2.20
CA LYS A 21 -6.01 -20.36 -3.34
C LYS A 21 -6.70 -21.66 -2.92
N SER A 22 -6.09 -22.46 -2.04
CA SER A 22 -6.72 -23.70 -1.56
C SER A 22 -7.97 -23.46 -0.70
N GLU A 23 -7.95 -22.42 0.16
CA GLU A 23 -9.13 -22.02 0.93
C GLU A 23 -10.21 -21.38 0.05
N LEU A 24 -9.80 -20.63 -0.97
CA LEU A 24 -10.71 -20.00 -1.92
C LEU A 24 -11.39 -21.02 -2.84
N GLU A 25 -10.65 -22.01 -3.34
CA GLU A 25 -11.19 -23.07 -4.21
C GLU A 25 -12.19 -23.95 -3.45
N SER A 26 -11.90 -24.31 -2.19
CA SER A 26 -12.87 -25.04 -1.35
C SER A 26 -14.13 -24.22 -1.03
N ALA A 27 -14.00 -22.92 -0.82
CA ALA A 27 -15.15 -22.02 -0.61
C ALA A 27 -15.99 -21.84 -1.89
N ILE A 28 -15.35 -21.73 -3.06
CA ILE A 28 -16.02 -21.65 -4.36
C ILE A 28 -16.75 -22.96 -4.69
N GLN A 29 -16.13 -24.10 -4.39
CA GLN A 29 -16.73 -25.42 -4.64
C GLN A 29 -17.95 -25.67 -3.74
N THR A 30 -17.91 -25.18 -2.49
CA THR A 30 -19.06 -25.22 -1.57
C THR A 30 -20.19 -24.28 -2.02
N ALA A 31 -19.84 -23.14 -2.63
CA ALA A 31 -20.80 -22.16 -3.13
C ALA A 31 -21.45 -22.53 -4.48
N GLN A 32 -20.78 -23.32 -5.32
CA GLN A 32 -21.29 -23.76 -6.63
C GLN A 32 -22.49 -24.71 -6.56
N GLN A 33 -22.84 -25.23 -5.38
CA GLN A 33 -23.91 -26.22 -5.23
C GLN A 33 -25.34 -25.63 -5.23
N SER A 34 -25.53 -24.31 -5.37
CA SER A 34 -26.87 -23.71 -5.49
C SER A 34 -26.94 -22.62 -6.57
N GLU A 35 -27.78 -22.83 -7.58
CA GLU A 35 -27.89 -21.97 -8.78
C GLU A 35 -28.32 -20.52 -8.49
N MET A 36 -28.95 -20.24 -7.34
CA MET A 36 -29.41 -18.88 -6.96
C MET A 36 -28.38 -18.05 -6.19
N SER A 37 -27.15 -18.56 -6.02
CA SER A 37 -26.14 -17.92 -5.19
C SER A 37 -25.11 -17.10 -5.98
N LYS A 38 -24.99 -17.27 -7.30
CA LYS A 38 -23.93 -16.65 -8.14
C LYS A 38 -23.89 -15.11 -8.09
N ILE A 39 -25.04 -14.47 -7.91
CA ILE A 39 -25.14 -12.99 -7.86
C ILE A 39 -24.90 -12.48 -6.43
N TYR A 40 -25.36 -13.21 -5.43
CA TYR A 40 -25.18 -12.86 -4.01
C TYR A 40 -23.76 -13.15 -3.49
N THR A 41 -23.09 -14.18 -4.02
CA THR A 41 -21.72 -14.53 -3.64
C THR A 41 -20.72 -13.51 -4.19
N ALA A 42 -20.89 -13.04 -5.43
CA ALA A 42 -20.00 -12.02 -6.00
C ALA A 42 -20.04 -10.69 -5.22
N THR A 43 -21.23 -10.29 -4.75
CA THR A 43 -21.40 -9.07 -3.95
C THR A 43 -20.94 -9.25 -2.50
N ALA A 44 -21.20 -10.40 -1.87
CA ALA A 44 -20.75 -10.70 -0.52
C ALA A 44 -19.22 -10.85 -0.42
N LEU A 45 -18.58 -11.48 -1.41
CA LEU A 45 -17.12 -11.62 -1.48
C LEU A 45 -16.44 -10.26 -1.69
N GLY A 46 -16.99 -9.41 -2.57
CA GLY A 46 -16.50 -8.04 -2.75
C GLY A 46 -16.57 -7.23 -1.45
N ALA A 47 -17.68 -7.32 -0.72
CA ALA A 47 -17.86 -6.62 0.56
C ALA A 47 -16.94 -7.14 1.67
N LEU A 48 -16.63 -8.44 1.70
CA LEU A 48 -15.76 -9.05 2.72
C LEU A 48 -14.29 -8.68 2.51
N VAL A 49 -13.85 -8.64 1.24
CA VAL A 49 -12.53 -8.09 0.87
C VAL A 49 -12.46 -6.60 1.20
N LEU A 50 -13.49 -5.82 0.87
CA LEU A 50 -13.54 -4.39 1.21
C LEU A 50 -13.52 -4.16 2.74
N TRP A 51 -14.24 -4.97 3.51
CA TRP A 51 -14.33 -4.87 4.97
C TRP A 51 -13.02 -5.27 5.68
N LEU A 52 -12.30 -6.27 5.17
CA LEU A 52 -10.97 -6.63 5.67
C LEU A 52 -9.95 -5.52 5.40
N VAL A 53 -10.02 -4.88 4.23
CA VAL A 53 -9.10 -3.79 3.84
C VAL A 53 -9.44 -2.46 4.54
N LEU A 54 -10.72 -2.18 4.80
CA LEU A 54 -11.16 -0.93 5.43
C LEU A 54 -11.33 -1.02 6.95
N ARG A 55 -10.91 -2.12 7.61
CA ARG A 55 -11.14 -2.33 9.04
C ARG A 55 -10.56 -1.17 9.86
N PRO A 56 -11.40 -0.28 10.43
CA PRO A 56 -10.89 0.81 11.24
C PRO A 56 -10.32 0.22 12.51
N SER A 57 -9.07 0.56 12.84
CA SER A 57 -8.47 0.16 14.12
C SER A 57 -9.27 0.81 15.25
N THR A 58 -10.21 0.07 15.84
CA THR A 58 -10.88 0.48 17.08
C THR A 58 -9.89 0.34 18.22
N ARG A 59 -9.02 1.34 18.34
CA ARG A 59 -8.25 1.57 19.57
C ARG A 59 -9.24 2.12 20.60
N ALA A 60 -9.94 1.20 21.25
CA ALA A 60 -10.71 1.48 22.45
C ALA A 60 -9.77 2.09 23.49
N LYS A 61 -9.90 3.39 23.74
CA LYS A 61 -9.29 4.05 24.90
C LYS A 61 -10.41 4.59 25.76
N GLY A 62 -10.69 3.86 26.83
CA GLY A 62 -11.59 4.30 27.89
C GLY A 62 -11.02 5.47 28.70
N ARG A 63 -11.94 6.11 29.45
CA ARG A 63 -11.77 7.16 30.48
C ARG A 63 -11.38 8.54 29.95
N LYS A 64 -11.94 9.66 30.43
CA LYS A 64 -12.71 9.96 31.64
C LYS A 64 -13.46 11.27 31.37
N GLU A 65 -14.71 11.37 31.83
CA GLU A 65 -15.39 12.66 32.00
C GLU A 65 -14.57 13.58 32.92
N LYS A 66 -14.43 14.86 32.54
CA LYS A 66 -14.51 15.98 33.48
C LYS A 66 -15.00 17.22 32.76
N ARG A 67 -16.11 17.75 33.28
CA ARG A 67 -16.77 18.99 32.91
C ARG A 67 -15.79 20.17 32.94
N GLY A 68 -15.78 20.96 31.85
CA GLY A 68 -15.11 22.25 31.77
C GLY A 68 -15.97 23.22 30.97
N LYS A 69 -16.71 24.08 31.66
CA LYS A 69 -17.52 25.17 31.13
C LYS A 69 -16.59 26.30 30.68
N GLY A 70 -16.64 26.69 29.41
CA GLY A 70 -15.88 27.84 28.91
C GLY A 70 -16.14 28.12 27.43
N LYS A 71 -17.06 29.06 27.16
CA LYS A 71 -17.34 29.62 25.84
C LYS A 71 -16.05 30.12 25.17
N ASN A 72 -15.78 29.69 23.93
CA ASN A 72 -15.55 30.66 22.86
C ASN A 72 -15.81 30.05 21.49
N LYS A 73 -16.75 30.65 20.75
CA LYS A 73 -17.01 30.35 19.34
C LYS A 73 -15.80 30.83 18.52
N LYS A 74 -14.84 29.94 18.24
CA LYS A 74 -14.05 30.06 17.02
C LYS A 74 -14.63 29.06 16.04
N LYS A 75 -15.47 29.56 15.11
CA LYS A 75 -15.67 28.90 13.83
C LYS A 75 -14.28 28.76 13.21
N SER A 76 -13.62 27.63 13.41
CA SER A 76 -12.61 27.22 12.45
C SER A 76 -13.38 27.05 11.16
N GLY A 77 -13.24 28.03 10.26
CA GLY A 77 -13.50 27.77 8.86
C GLY A 77 -12.70 26.53 8.54
N ALA A 78 -13.39 25.40 8.41
CA ALA A 78 -12.85 24.27 7.71
C ALA A 78 -12.61 24.83 6.32
N ALA A 79 -11.37 25.28 6.08
CA ALA A 79 -10.92 25.52 4.73
C ALA A 79 -11.18 24.19 4.03
N GLU A 80 -12.17 24.16 3.15
CA GLU A 80 -12.42 23.03 2.27
C GLU A 80 -11.09 22.77 1.57
N ARG A 81 -10.37 21.76 2.03
CA ARG A 81 -9.12 21.33 1.41
C ARG A 81 -9.54 20.89 0.02
N LYS A 82 -9.25 21.74 -0.98
CA LYS A 82 -9.52 21.41 -2.37
C LYS A 82 -8.95 20.01 -2.64
N PRO A 83 -9.69 19.12 -3.33
CA PRO A 83 -9.16 17.83 -3.70
C PRO A 83 -7.87 18.05 -4.50
N LEU A 84 -6.81 17.38 -4.10
CA LEU A 84 -5.52 17.44 -4.79
C LEU A 84 -5.70 17.00 -6.24
N THR A 85 -5.09 17.76 -7.15
CA THR A 85 -4.98 17.37 -8.56
C THR A 85 -4.16 16.09 -8.70
N LEU A 86 -4.33 15.36 -9.80
CA LEU A 86 -3.59 14.12 -10.05
C LEU A 86 -2.08 14.38 -10.12
N GLU A 87 -1.68 15.52 -10.70
CA GLU A 87 -0.30 15.99 -10.75
C GLU A 87 0.28 16.18 -9.35
N GLU A 88 -0.46 16.85 -8.46
CA GLU A 88 -0.07 17.09 -7.07
C GLU A 88 -0.04 15.79 -6.27
N GLN A 89 -0.94 14.84 -6.53
CA GLN A 89 -0.91 13.52 -5.87
C GLN A 89 0.39 12.78 -6.19
N LEU A 90 0.78 12.71 -7.47
CA LEU A 90 2.05 12.08 -7.88
C LEU A 90 3.25 12.81 -7.27
N GLU A 91 3.20 14.13 -7.23
CA GLU A 91 4.29 14.95 -6.70
C GLU A 91 4.44 14.84 -5.19
N LEU A 92 3.34 14.80 -4.45
CA LEU A 92 3.37 14.58 -3.00
C LEU A 92 3.97 13.22 -2.64
N VAL A 93 3.61 12.16 -3.37
CA VAL A 93 4.20 10.84 -3.13
C VAL A 93 5.69 10.84 -3.44
N GLN A 94 6.09 11.43 -4.57
CA GLN A 94 7.51 11.57 -4.93
C GLN A 94 8.28 12.38 -3.89
N GLN A 95 7.71 13.50 -3.43
CA GLN A 95 8.32 14.35 -2.42
C GLN A 95 8.50 13.58 -1.10
N ARG A 96 7.47 12.88 -0.62
CA ARG A 96 7.56 12.03 0.58
C ARG A 96 8.65 10.97 0.43
N TYR A 97 8.70 10.27 -0.71
CA TYR A 97 9.77 9.33 -1.01
C TYR A 97 11.16 9.95 -0.85
N VAL A 98 11.40 11.08 -1.51
CA VAL A 98 12.71 11.75 -1.50
C VAL A 98 13.06 12.33 -0.13
N SER A 99 12.12 13.00 0.54
CA SER A 99 12.41 13.73 1.77
C SER A 99 12.40 12.85 3.02
N GLU A 100 11.53 11.85 3.09
CA GLU A 100 11.35 11.05 4.31
C GLU A 100 12.18 9.77 4.31
N PHE A 101 12.48 9.20 3.13
CA PHE A 101 13.05 7.85 3.06
C PHE A 101 14.40 7.79 2.36
N LYS A 102 14.59 8.51 1.25
CA LYS A 102 15.73 8.30 0.34
C LYS A 102 17.10 8.38 1.04
N SER A 103 17.34 9.43 1.83
CA SER A 103 18.61 9.62 2.53
C SER A 103 18.92 8.50 3.53
N ASP A 104 17.94 8.17 4.39
CA ASP A 104 18.15 7.17 5.44
C ASP A 104 18.23 5.74 4.87
N LEU A 105 17.52 5.51 3.76
CA LEU A 105 17.58 4.27 2.99
C LEU A 105 18.95 4.05 2.35
N ASP A 106 19.50 5.08 1.71
CA ASP A 106 20.84 5.00 1.11
C ASP A 106 21.89 4.72 2.18
N HIS A 107 21.81 5.41 3.32
CA HIS A 107 22.69 5.15 4.46
C HIS A 107 22.56 3.72 5.01
N LEU A 108 21.33 3.19 5.11
CA LEU A 108 21.11 1.81 5.55
C LEU A 108 21.72 0.82 4.57
N ILE A 109 21.54 1.02 3.27
CA ILE A 109 22.07 0.11 2.23
C ILE A 109 23.60 0.09 2.24
N GLU A 110 24.24 1.24 2.37
CA GLU A 110 25.70 1.35 2.37
C GLU A 110 26.34 0.72 3.62
N ASN A 111 25.66 0.78 4.76
CA ASN A 111 26.22 0.40 6.06
C ASN A 111 25.50 -0.81 6.69
N PHE A 112 24.83 -1.63 5.85
CA PHE A 112 23.97 -2.70 6.33
C PHE A 112 24.76 -3.78 7.08
N ASP A 113 24.39 -4.00 8.33
CA ASP A 113 24.87 -5.10 9.16
C ASP A 113 23.76 -6.14 9.36
N ALA A 114 23.97 -7.32 8.77
CA ALA A 114 23.03 -8.43 8.81
C ALA A 114 22.88 -9.07 10.20
N ASP A 115 23.78 -8.81 11.13
CA ASP A 115 23.68 -9.28 12.52
C ASP A 115 23.07 -8.23 13.46
N SER A 116 22.94 -6.99 12.99
CA SER A 116 22.23 -5.95 13.73
C SER A 116 20.72 -6.11 13.60
N GLU A 117 20.09 -6.59 14.67
CA GLU A 117 18.62 -6.69 14.76
C GLU A 117 17.94 -5.34 14.45
N LYS A 118 18.52 -4.24 14.93
CA LYS A 118 18.04 -2.88 14.66
C LYS A 118 18.00 -2.57 13.16
N GLN A 119 19.06 -2.91 12.44
CA GLN A 119 19.13 -2.62 11.00
C GLN A 119 18.22 -3.55 10.20
N GLN A 120 18.04 -4.80 10.63
CA GLN A 120 17.05 -5.70 10.04
C GLN A 120 15.61 -5.15 10.19
N TYR A 121 15.25 -4.65 11.38
CA TYR A 121 13.96 -3.97 11.57
C TYR A 121 13.83 -2.74 10.69
N GLN A 122 14.89 -1.93 10.57
CA GLN A 122 14.89 -0.74 9.74
C GLN A 122 14.73 -1.07 8.25
N ARG A 123 15.39 -2.13 7.75
CA ARG A 123 15.22 -2.64 6.39
C ARG A 123 13.77 -3.03 6.13
N ASN A 124 13.18 -3.83 7.03
CA ASN A 124 11.79 -4.27 6.90
C ASN A 124 10.81 -3.08 6.94
N TYR A 125 11.08 -2.11 7.81
CA TYR A 125 10.31 -0.86 7.87
C TYR A 125 10.34 -0.11 6.54
N PHE A 126 11.52 0.09 5.95
CA PHE A 126 11.63 0.78 4.65
C PHE A 126 10.95 0.00 3.53
N ASN A 127 11.10 -1.32 3.49
CA ASN A 127 10.39 -2.16 2.51
C ASN A 127 8.88 -1.94 2.58
N GLU A 128 8.29 -2.00 3.78
CA GLU A 128 6.85 -1.77 3.97
C GLU A 128 6.41 -0.35 3.57
N MET A 129 7.21 0.66 3.92
CA MET A 129 6.87 2.04 3.61
C MET A 129 6.97 2.35 2.12
N LEU A 130 8.00 1.84 1.44
CA LEU A 130 8.14 2.00 0.00
C LEU A 130 7.05 1.26 -0.78
N LEU A 131 6.67 0.05 -0.34
CA LEU A 131 5.54 -0.68 -0.93
C LEU A 131 4.23 0.11 -0.82
N LYS A 132 3.97 0.76 0.32
CA LYS A 132 2.80 1.64 0.48
C LYS A 132 2.80 2.80 -0.51
N LEU A 133 3.95 3.42 -0.76
CA LEU A 133 4.04 4.52 -1.74
C LEU A 133 3.79 4.02 -3.18
N VAL A 134 4.26 2.81 -3.53
CA VAL A 134 3.95 2.21 -4.84
C VAL A 134 2.45 1.96 -5.00
N ILE A 135 1.80 1.40 -3.98
CA ILE A 135 0.34 1.18 -3.99
C ILE A 135 -0.42 2.51 -4.09
N GLU A 136 0.03 3.54 -3.37
CA GLU A 136 -0.55 4.89 -3.43
C GLU A 136 -0.45 5.47 -4.86
N LEU A 137 0.70 5.32 -5.52
CA LEU A 137 0.89 5.73 -6.91
C LEU A 137 -0.02 4.94 -7.87
N ASP A 138 -0.10 3.62 -7.73
CA ASP A 138 -0.96 2.78 -8.58
C ASP A 138 -2.46 3.08 -8.38
N GLY A 139 -2.83 3.54 -7.18
CA GLY A 139 -4.18 4.00 -6.86
C GLY A 139 -4.59 5.32 -7.52
N VAL A 140 -3.67 6.08 -8.14
CA VAL A 140 -4.00 7.31 -8.87
C VAL A 140 -4.73 6.95 -10.16
N ASP A 141 -6.05 7.13 -10.15
CA ASP A 141 -6.91 6.83 -11.29
C ASP A 141 -6.77 7.86 -12.41
N LEU A 142 -6.51 7.37 -13.62
CA LEU A 142 -6.30 8.17 -14.84
C LEU A 142 -7.38 7.86 -15.91
N VAL A 143 -8.48 7.20 -15.55
CA VAL A 143 -9.55 6.82 -16.47
C VAL A 143 -10.13 8.05 -17.18
N ASP A 144 -10.50 9.08 -16.43
CA ASP A 144 -11.16 10.29 -16.92
C ASP A 144 -10.23 11.33 -17.57
N VAL A 145 -8.93 11.05 -17.65
CA VAL A 145 -7.96 11.93 -18.30
C VAL A 145 -7.72 11.47 -19.74
N GLU A 146 -7.72 12.40 -20.68
CA GLU A 146 -7.52 12.12 -22.11
C GLU A 146 -6.31 12.85 -22.70
N GLY A 147 -5.97 12.49 -23.95
CA GLY A 147 -4.96 13.16 -24.75
C GLY A 147 -3.54 13.15 -24.16
N GLU A 148 -2.79 14.21 -24.47
CA GLU A 148 -1.38 14.37 -24.05
C GLU A 148 -1.21 14.42 -22.53
N ARG A 149 -2.20 14.97 -21.79
CA ARG A 149 -2.17 15.02 -20.33
C ARG A 149 -2.15 13.61 -19.72
N LYS A 150 -2.98 12.68 -20.24
CA LYS A 150 -2.99 11.28 -19.79
C LYS A 150 -1.63 10.61 -20.00
N LYS A 151 -0.99 10.87 -21.15
CA LYS A 151 0.34 10.32 -21.47
C LYS A 151 1.40 10.84 -20.50
N ALA A 152 1.43 12.15 -20.27
CA ALA A 152 2.37 12.79 -19.34
C ALA A 152 2.23 12.23 -17.91
N LEU A 153 1.00 12.13 -17.40
CA LEU A 153 0.72 11.56 -16.08
C LEU A 153 1.14 10.08 -15.97
N LYS A 154 0.85 9.27 -17.00
CA LYS A 154 1.28 7.87 -17.05
C LYS A 154 2.80 7.74 -17.03
N ILE A 155 3.51 8.59 -17.77
CA ILE A 155 4.98 8.59 -17.81
C ILE A 155 5.53 8.99 -16.44
N LYS A 156 5.05 10.10 -15.86
CA LYS A 156 5.47 10.56 -14.52
C LYS A 156 5.24 9.49 -13.46
N ARG A 157 4.02 8.92 -13.40
CA ARG A 157 3.68 7.83 -12.46
C ARG A 157 4.60 6.63 -12.61
N LYS A 158 4.81 6.16 -13.85
CA LYS A 158 5.72 5.03 -14.12
C LYS A 158 7.15 5.33 -13.73
N GLN A 159 7.63 6.55 -13.93
CA GLN A 159 8.98 6.95 -13.57
C GLN A 159 9.18 6.88 -12.05
N ILE A 160 8.26 7.47 -11.27
CA ILE A 160 8.33 7.46 -9.81
C ILE A 160 8.26 6.02 -9.28
N ILE A 161 7.34 5.20 -9.80
CA ILE A 161 7.24 3.78 -9.40
C ILE A 161 8.55 3.04 -9.66
N LYS A 162 9.17 3.24 -10.84
CA LYS A 162 10.44 2.59 -11.18
C LYS A 162 11.57 2.99 -10.24
N GLU A 163 11.64 4.26 -9.83
CA GLU A 163 12.63 4.74 -8.88
C GLU A 163 12.45 4.07 -7.50
N ILE A 164 11.22 4.02 -6.98
CA ILE A 164 10.94 3.37 -5.70
C ILE A 164 11.21 1.85 -5.78
N GLN A 165 10.79 1.20 -6.87
CA GLN A 165 11.04 -0.22 -7.09
C GLN A 165 12.52 -0.57 -7.24
N PHE A 166 13.32 0.35 -7.76
CA PHE A 166 14.77 0.16 -7.82
C PHE A 166 15.37 0.08 -6.41
N ASP A 167 14.95 0.96 -5.50
CA ASP A 167 15.44 0.92 -4.12
C ASP A 167 14.88 -0.24 -3.31
N LEU A 168 13.62 -0.65 -3.54
CA LEU A 168 13.08 -1.89 -2.98
C LEU A 168 13.96 -3.10 -3.35
N LYS A 169 14.38 -3.22 -4.61
CA LYS A 169 15.29 -4.29 -5.03
C LYS A 169 16.65 -4.21 -4.35
N ARG A 170 17.17 -3.00 -4.12
CA ARG A 170 18.41 -2.81 -3.36
C ARG A 170 18.25 -3.30 -1.92
N LEU A 171 17.14 -2.96 -1.26
CA LEU A 171 16.83 -3.45 0.09
C LEU A 171 16.66 -4.98 0.13
N ASP A 172 15.98 -5.58 -0.84
CA ASP A 172 15.78 -7.03 -0.90
C ASP A 172 17.07 -7.81 -1.16
N SER A 173 18.07 -7.15 -1.75
CA SER A 173 19.41 -7.73 -1.93
C SER A 173 20.21 -7.79 -0.62
N LEU A 174 19.81 -7.04 0.41
CA LEU A 174 20.38 -7.08 1.76
C LEU A 174 19.90 -8.33 2.51
N LYS A 175 20.24 -9.53 2.01
CA LYS A 175 19.94 -10.79 2.70
C LYS A 175 21.04 -11.14 3.70
N ARG A 176 20.68 -11.87 4.75
CA ARG A 176 21.66 -12.62 5.54
C ARG A 176 22.40 -13.54 4.58
N ILE A 177 23.71 -13.37 4.47
CA ILE A 177 24.57 -14.43 3.94
C ILE A 177 24.51 -15.52 4.99
N THR A 178 23.59 -16.47 4.85
CA THR A 178 23.62 -17.71 5.62
C THR A 178 24.86 -18.46 5.17
N SER A 179 25.95 -18.39 5.96
CA SER A 179 27.11 -19.26 5.84
C SER A 179 26.81 -20.65 6.34
#